data_AF-A0A7L6AXS2-F1
#
_entry.id   AF-A0A7L6AXS2-F1
#
_cell.length_a   1.000
_cell.length_b   1.000
_cell.length_c   1.000
_cell.angle_alpha   90.00
_cell.angle_beta   90.00
_cell.angle_gamma   90.00
#
_symmetry.space_group_name_H-M   'P 1'
#
loop_
_entity.id
_entity.type
_entity.pdbx_description
1 polymer ?
#
loop_
_entity_poly.entity_id
_entity_poly.type
_entity_poly.pdbx_seq_one_letter_code
_entity_poly.pdbx_strand_id
1 'polypeptide(L)'
;MCCLIGDSLTNPKGVYVCEGWATGSSLYELYGLPVLVAFDAGNLLPVAQAYRARYMGAHITICADNDRKTPGNPGITKAAEVAEKVPGVSVAVPQFPADAPITLSDINDLMVYSRQQSRIEATA
;
A
#
# COMPACT_ATOMS: atom_id res chain seq x y z
N MET A 1 -13.69 -3.41 8.47
CA MET A 1 -12.76 -3.61 9.61
C MET A 1 -11.38 -3.17 9.13
N CYS A 2 -10.53 -2.59 9.98
CA CYS A 2 -9.13 -2.32 9.64
C CYS A 2 -8.24 -2.47 10.87
N CYS A 3 -6.94 -2.58 10.67
CA CYS A 3 -5.95 -2.60 11.75
C CYS A 3 -4.90 -1.49 11.54
N LEU A 4 -4.49 -0.85 12.62
CA LEU A 4 -3.43 0.15 12.61
C LEU A 4 -2.08 -0.52 12.84
N ILE A 5 -1.09 -0.16 12.02
CA ILE A 5 0.34 -0.37 12.28
C ILE A 5 0.95 0.98 12.65
N GLY A 6 1.58 1.04 13.83
CA GLY A 6 2.14 2.24 14.45
C GLY A 6 1.34 2.71 15.68
N ASP A 7 1.86 3.75 16.35
CA ASP A 7 1.35 4.18 17.66
C ASP A 7 0.22 5.22 17.58
N SER A 8 0.09 5.92 16.45
CA SER A 8 -0.87 7.01 16.28
C SER A 8 -1.43 7.08 14.86
N LEU A 9 -2.72 7.40 14.74
CA LEU A 9 -3.38 7.71 13.47
C LEU A 9 -3.05 9.11 12.96
N THR A 10 -2.37 9.94 13.75
CA THR A 10 -2.03 11.31 13.35
C THR A 10 -0.56 11.43 13.02
N ASN A 11 -0.27 11.84 11.80
CA ASN A 11 1.06 12.25 11.37
C ASN A 11 0.95 13.40 10.36
N PRO A 12 1.73 14.49 10.48
CA PRO A 12 1.70 15.60 9.52
C PRO A 12 1.96 15.19 8.07
N LYS A 13 2.70 14.10 7.85
CA LYS A 13 3.02 13.57 6.51
C LYS A 13 1.91 12.68 5.93
N GLY A 14 0.89 12.33 6.71
CA GLY A 14 -0.25 11.51 6.27
C GLY A 14 -0.24 10.07 6.76
N VAL A 15 -1.04 9.23 6.10
CA VAL A 15 -1.23 7.81 6.41
C VAL A 15 -1.17 6.97 5.13
N TYR A 16 -0.69 5.74 5.25
CA TYR A 16 -0.82 4.73 4.21
C TYR A 16 -2.04 3.84 4.45
N VAL A 17 -2.65 3.34 3.38
CA VAL A 17 -3.71 2.33 3.46
C VAL A 17 -3.35 1.20 2.49
N CYS A 18 -3.40 -0.05 2.94
CA CYS A 18 -3.09 -1.22 2.11
C CYS A 18 -4.01 -2.40 2.45
N GLU A 19 -4.00 -3.44 1.64
CA GLU A 19 -4.82 -4.64 1.88
C GLU A 19 -4.14 -5.59 2.88
N GLY A 20 -2.89 -5.98 2.59
CA GLY A 20 -2.15 -6.99 3.35
C GLY A 20 -1.38 -6.43 4.56
N TRP A 21 -1.31 -7.24 5.63
CA TRP A 21 -0.50 -6.91 6.80
C TRP A 21 1.01 -6.86 6.51
N ALA A 22 1.50 -7.77 5.67
CA ALA A 22 2.92 -7.80 5.28
C ALA A 22 3.31 -6.53 4.50
N THR A 23 2.48 -6.13 3.55
CA THR A 23 2.57 -4.85 2.83
C THR A 23 2.58 -3.67 3.80
N GLY A 24 1.67 -3.65 4.76
CA GLY A 24 1.60 -2.57 5.74
C GLY A 24 2.80 -2.50 6.68
N SER A 25 3.32 -3.66 7.11
CA SER A 25 4.52 -3.74 7.95
C SER A 25 5.75 -3.24 7.20
N SER A 26 5.87 -3.63 5.92
CA SER A 26 6.91 -3.17 5.00
C SER A 26 6.88 -1.65 4.80
N LEU A 27 5.70 -1.07 4.58
CA LEU A 27 5.52 0.38 4.48
C LEU A 27 5.91 1.11 5.77
N TYR A 28 5.51 0.58 6.91
CA TYR A 28 5.88 1.14 8.21
C TYR A 28 7.40 1.08 8.45
N GLU A 29 8.05 -0.04 8.13
CA GLU A 29 9.50 -0.20 8.23
C GLU A 29 10.27 0.80 7.34
N LEU A 30 9.79 1.02 6.12
CA LEU A 30 10.46 1.93 5.17
C LEU A 30 10.27 3.41 5.48
N TYR A 31 9.06 3.82 5.84
CA TYR A 31 8.69 5.23 5.88
C TYR A 31 8.40 5.76 7.29
N GLY A 32 8.18 4.88 8.26
CA GLY A 32 7.82 5.26 9.63
C GLY A 32 6.50 6.03 9.75
N LEU A 33 5.63 5.94 8.74
CA LEU A 33 4.30 6.56 8.75
C LEU A 33 3.23 5.56 9.16
N PRO A 34 2.15 5.98 9.83
CA PRO A 34 1.08 5.08 10.21
C PRO A 34 0.45 4.42 8.99
N VAL A 35 0.06 3.15 9.16
CA VAL A 35 -0.57 2.35 8.09
C VAL A 35 -1.88 1.76 8.58
N LEU A 36 -2.92 1.89 7.76
CA LEU A 36 -4.21 1.24 7.94
C LEU A 36 -4.32 0.03 7.01
N VAL A 37 -4.36 -1.16 7.60
CA VAL A 37 -4.54 -2.42 6.87
C VAL A 37 -6.03 -2.69 6.74
N ALA A 38 -6.55 -2.70 5.51
CA ALA A 38 -7.96 -2.86 5.16
C ALA A 38 -8.39 -4.33 5.00
N PHE A 39 -7.44 -5.26 4.88
CA PHE A 39 -7.61 -6.71 4.71
C PHE A 39 -8.32 -7.18 3.42
N ASP A 40 -8.90 -6.26 2.65
CA ASP A 40 -9.63 -6.55 1.42
C ASP A 40 -9.71 -5.29 0.54
N ALA A 41 -9.56 -5.43 -0.78
CA ALA A 41 -9.66 -4.33 -1.75
C ALA A 41 -11.00 -3.57 -1.66
N GLY A 42 -12.10 -4.29 -1.37
CA GLY A 42 -13.43 -3.72 -1.16
C GLY A 42 -13.53 -2.86 0.11
N ASN A 43 -12.62 -3.07 1.08
CA ASN A 43 -12.55 -2.26 2.30
C ASN A 43 -11.71 -0.99 2.15
N LEU A 44 -10.95 -0.81 1.06
CA LEU A 44 -10.11 0.39 0.86
C LEU A 44 -10.93 1.69 0.91
N LEU A 45 -12.05 1.72 0.20
CA LEU A 45 -12.94 2.90 0.16
C LEU A 45 -13.54 3.25 1.53
N PRO A 46 -14.25 2.34 2.23
CA PRO A 46 -14.84 2.69 3.53
C PRO A 46 -13.78 3.05 4.58
N VAL A 47 -12.59 2.45 4.55
CA VAL A 47 -11.48 2.81 5.45
C VAL A 47 -10.97 4.22 5.15
N ALA A 48 -10.72 4.55 3.87
CA ALA A 48 -10.26 5.87 3.47
C ALA A 48 -11.29 6.97 3.78
N GLN A 49 -12.58 6.69 3.56
CA GLN A 49 -13.67 7.61 3.90
C GLN A 49 -13.75 7.85 5.41
N ALA A 50 -13.67 6.80 6.23
CA ALA A 50 -13.69 6.92 7.69
C ALA A 50 -12.50 7.73 8.20
N TYR A 51 -11.30 7.50 7.65
CA TYR A 51 -10.12 8.28 8.01
C TYR A 51 -10.25 9.74 7.58
N ARG A 52 -10.68 10.01 6.33
CA ARG A 52 -10.89 11.38 5.83
C ARG A 52 -11.92 12.16 6.65
N ALA A 53 -13.01 11.52 7.07
CA ALA A 53 -14.03 12.15 7.91
C ALA A 53 -13.48 12.62 9.26
N ARG A 54 -12.50 11.90 9.81
CA ARG A 54 -11.85 12.26 11.08
C ARG A 54 -10.67 13.22 10.91
N TYR A 55 -9.97 13.15 9.78
CA TYR A 55 -8.72 13.88 9.51
C TYR A 55 -8.79 14.63 8.18
N MET A 56 -9.63 15.67 8.13
CA MET A 56 -10.00 16.39 6.89
C MET A 56 -8.80 16.92 6.07
N GLY A 57 -7.68 17.28 6.69
CA GLY A 57 -6.49 17.80 6.01
C GLY A 57 -5.35 16.81 5.80
N ALA A 58 -5.45 15.57 6.29
CA ALA A 58 -4.33 14.63 6.21
C ALA A 58 -4.15 14.07 4.79
N HIS A 59 -2.91 13.84 4.37
CA HIS A 59 -2.65 13.09 3.14
C HIS A 59 -2.94 11.60 3.35
N ILE A 60 -3.54 10.96 2.35
CA ILE A 60 -3.79 9.51 2.36
C ILE A 60 -3.14 8.95 1.10
N THR A 61 -2.36 7.89 1.23
CA THR A 61 -1.84 7.15 0.09
C THR A 61 -2.33 5.70 0.14
N ILE A 62 -3.08 5.29 -0.87
CA ILE A 62 -3.49 3.91 -1.05
C ILE A 62 -2.35 3.16 -1.74
N CYS A 63 -1.80 2.17 -1.07
CA CYS A 63 -0.79 1.27 -1.58
C CYS A 63 -1.52 0.03 -2.11
N ALA A 64 -1.70 -0.01 -3.44
CA ALA A 64 -2.46 -1.04 -4.12
C ALA A 64 -1.60 -2.26 -4.45
N ASP A 65 -2.19 -3.45 -4.36
CA ASP A 65 -1.60 -4.65 -4.92
C ASP A 65 -1.68 -4.59 -6.45
N ASN A 66 -0.62 -5.05 -7.11
CA ASN A 66 -0.48 -5.09 -8.56
C ASN A 66 -0.52 -6.55 -9.03
N ASP A 67 -1.70 -7.15 -8.97
CA ASP A 67 -1.93 -8.53 -9.42
C ASP A 67 -1.88 -8.63 -10.94
N ARG A 68 -0.66 -8.64 -11.51
CA ARG A 68 -0.40 -8.65 -12.95
C ARG A 68 -1.01 -9.85 -13.70
N LYS A 69 -1.41 -10.91 -12.98
CA LYS A 69 -2.08 -12.10 -13.53
C LYS A 69 -3.61 -12.03 -13.49
N THR A 70 -4.18 -11.15 -12.68
CA THR A 70 -5.61 -11.10 -12.44
C THR A 70 -6.26 -10.11 -13.42
N PRO A 71 -7.18 -10.56 -14.30
CA PRO A 71 -7.88 -9.67 -15.21
C PRO A 71 -8.55 -8.51 -14.47
N GLY A 72 -8.34 -7.29 -14.95
CA GLY A 72 -8.90 -6.08 -14.34
C GLY A 72 -8.19 -5.59 -13.06
N ASN A 73 -7.21 -6.34 -12.54
CA ASN A 73 -6.37 -5.98 -11.39
C ASN A 73 -7.16 -5.27 -10.25
N PRO A 74 -7.96 -6.02 -9.47
CA PRO A 74 -8.91 -5.45 -8.51
C PRO A 74 -8.28 -4.48 -7.52
N GLY A 75 -7.05 -4.74 -7.04
CA GLY A 75 -6.33 -3.84 -6.13
C GLY A 75 -6.12 -2.45 -6.72
N ILE A 76 -5.58 -2.36 -7.94
CA ILE A 76 -5.42 -1.08 -8.65
C ILE A 76 -6.77 -0.42 -8.94
N THR A 77 -7.74 -1.18 -9.45
CA THR A 77 -9.07 -0.64 -9.80
C THR A 77 -9.77 -0.06 -8.56
N LYS A 78 -9.71 -0.76 -7.42
CA LYS A 78 -10.29 -0.28 -6.16
C LYS A 78 -9.53 0.90 -5.58
N ALA A 79 -8.21 0.92 -5.65
CA ALA A 79 -7.42 2.07 -5.24
C ALA A 79 -7.73 3.32 -6.08
N ALA A 80 -7.90 3.17 -7.40
CA ALA A 80 -8.34 4.25 -8.28
C ALA A 80 -9.74 4.75 -7.92
N GLU A 81 -10.68 3.85 -7.62
CA GLU A 81 -12.02 4.19 -7.12
C GLU A 81 -11.94 5.04 -5.83
N VAL A 82 -11.03 4.73 -4.91
CA VAL A 82 -10.83 5.54 -3.70
C VAL A 82 -10.33 6.94 -4.05
N ALA A 83 -9.33 7.05 -4.93
CA ALA A 83 -8.75 8.34 -5.31
C ALA A 83 -9.74 9.26 -6.02
N GLU A 84 -10.68 8.70 -6.78
CA GLU A 84 -11.78 9.45 -7.40
C GLU A 84 -12.79 9.95 -6.36
N LYS A 85 -13.14 9.10 -5.39
CA LYS A 85 -14.25 9.38 -4.44
C LYS A 85 -13.83 10.13 -3.18
N VAL A 86 -12.55 10.14 -2.83
CA VAL A 86 -12.04 10.71 -1.59
C VAL A 86 -11.01 11.80 -1.89
N PRO A 87 -11.26 13.07 -1.49
CA PRO A 87 -10.31 14.14 -1.72
C PRO A 87 -8.95 13.91 -1.04
N GLY A 88 -7.87 14.38 -1.67
CA GLY A 88 -6.53 14.35 -1.10
C GLY A 88 -5.95 12.93 -0.94
N VAL A 89 -6.42 11.99 -1.76
CA VAL A 89 -5.90 10.62 -1.84
C VAL A 89 -4.98 10.47 -3.05
N SER A 90 -3.85 9.79 -2.86
CA SER A 90 -2.96 9.35 -3.93
C SER A 90 -2.90 7.83 -3.98
N VAL A 91 -2.55 7.27 -5.14
CA VAL A 91 -2.36 5.82 -5.31
C VAL A 91 -0.89 5.54 -5.59
N ALA A 92 -0.33 4.58 -4.86
CA ALA A 92 0.98 4.01 -5.10
C ALA A 92 0.82 2.56 -5.55
N VAL A 93 1.47 2.20 -6.65
CA VAL A 93 1.45 0.85 -7.22
C VAL A 93 2.90 0.36 -7.31
N PRO A 94 3.23 -0.85 -6.83
CA PRO A 94 4.57 -1.38 -6.95
C PRO A 94 4.96 -1.56 -8.43
N GLN A 95 6.14 -1.06 -8.79
CA GLN A 95 6.74 -1.26 -10.09
C GLN A 95 7.80 -2.35 -9.99
N PHE A 96 7.56 -3.47 -10.67
CA PHE A 96 8.47 -4.59 -10.71
C PHE A 96 9.42 -4.49 -11.91
N PRO A 97 10.73 -4.77 -11.73
CA PRO A 97 11.67 -4.94 -12.83
C PRO A 97 11.21 -6.00 -13.85
N ALA A 98 11.69 -5.91 -15.09
CA ALA A 98 11.27 -6.80 -16.17
C ALA A 98 11.63 -8.28 -15.93
N ASP A 99 12.70 -8.53 -15.18
CA ASP A 99 13.22 -9.83 -14.76
C ASP A 99 12.53 -10.36 -13.49
N ALA A 100 11.74 -9.54 -12.79
CA ALA A 100 11.08 -9.95 -11.57
C ALA A 100 9.95 -10.98 -11.85
N PRO A 101 9.80 -12.03 -11.02
CA PRO A 101 8.76 -13.03 -11.20
C PRO A 101 7.37 -12.42 -11.32
N ILE A 102 6.58 -12.87 -12.30
CA ILE A 102 5.22 -12.38 -12.58
C ILE A 102 4.24 -12.64 -11.42
N THR A 103 4.61 -13.49 -10.47
CA THR A 103 3.83 -13.79 -9.26
C THR A 103 3.93 -12.73 -8.19
N LEU A 104 4.95 -11.86 -8.24
CA LEU A 104 5.07 -10.75 -7.29
C LEU A 104 3.99 -9.71 -7.58
N SER A 105 3.28 -9.27 -6.56
CA SER A 105 2.16 -8.35 -6.73
C SER A 105 2.18 -7.16 -5.79
N ASP A 106 2.75 -7.26 -4.59
CA ASP A 106 2.67 -6.19 -3.59
C ASP A 106 4.03 -5.48 -3.30
N ILE A 107 4.00 -4.45 -2.45
CA ILE A 107 5.21 -3.71 -2.06
C ILE A 107 6.15 -4.57 -1.21
N ASN A 108 5.62 -5.49 -0.42
CA ASN A 108 6.41 -6.39 0.41
C ASN A 108 7.24 -7.36 -0.47
N ASP A 109 6.63 -7.92 -1.50
CA ASP A 109 7.29 -8.72 -2.53
C ASP A 109 8.42 -7.95 -3.22
N LEU A 110 8.15 -6.70 -3.62
CA LEU A 110 9.15 -5.85 -4.24
C LEU A 110 10.33 -5.58 -3.30
N MET A 111 10.07 -5.34 -2.02
CA MET A 111 11.11 -5.15 -1.02
C MET A 111 11.95 -6.42 -0.81
N VAL A 112 11.30 -7.58 -0.67
CA VAL A 112 12.00 -8.86 -0.49
C VAL A 112 12.86 -9.16 -1.72
N TYR A 113 12.33 -8.98 -2.93
CA TYR A 113 13.06 -9.16 -4.18
C TYR A 113 14.29 -8.24 -4.26
N SER A 114 14.11 -6.95 -3.99
CA SER A 114 15.19 -5.96 -4.06
C SER A 114 16.31 -6.26 -3.06
N ARG A 115 15.95 -6.67 -1.83
CA ARG A 115 16.92 -7.08 -0.80
C ARG A 115 17.71 -8.33 -1.20
N GLN A 116 17.09 -9.27 -1.92
CA GLN A 116 17.78 -10.47 -2.42
C GLN A 116 18.79 -10.11 -3.51
N GLN A 117 18.41 -9.25 -4.46
CA GLN A 117 19.32 -8.80 -5.53
C GLN A 117 20.56 -8.11 -4.97
N SER A 118 20.39 -7.16 -4.03
CA SER A 118 21.54 -6.46 -3.42
C SER A 118 22.49 -7.41 -2.66
N ARG A 119 21.98 -8.51 -2.08
CA ARG A 119 22.84 -9.51 -1.42
C ARG A 119 23.64 -10.34 -2.41
N ILE A 120 23.04 -10.68 -3.55
CA ILE A 120 23.72 -11.41 -4.63
C ILE A 120 24.84 -10.53 -5.19
N GLU A 121 24.55 -9.26 -5.49
CA GLU A 121 25.53 -8.29 -5.99
C GLU A 121 26.66 -8.02 -4.98
N ALA A 122 26.37 -7.94 -3.69
CA ALA A 122 27.39 -7.73 -2.65
C ALA A 122 28.29 -8.96 -2.40
N THR A 123 27.92 -10.14 -2.92
CA THR A 123 28.68 -11.39 -2.76
C THR A 123 29.42 -11.79 -4.05
N ALA A 124 29.16 -11.10 -5.17
CA ALA A 124 29.81 -11.30 -6.47
C ALA A 124 31.05 -10.43 -6.63
#